data_AF-A0A926RY94-F1
#
_entry.id   AF-A0A926RY94-F1
#
_cell.length_a   1.000
_cell.length_b   1.000
_cell.length_c   1.000
_cell.angle_alpha   90.00
_cell.angle_beta   90.00
_cell.angle_gamma   90.00
#
_symmetry.space_group_name_H-M   'P 1'
#
loop_
_entity.id
_entity.type
_entity.pdbx_description
1 polymer ?
#
loop_
_entity_poly.entity_id
_entity_poly.type
_entity_poly.pdbx_seq_one_letter_code
_entity_poly.pdbx_strand_id
1 'polypeptide(L)' 'MKPKIQLQTITPYYPGKTIEEVKRTFGLNHVVKLASNENPYGCSQNVQNVIMSELNKLSFYPDSQADRLREKLPH' A
#
# COMPACT_ATOMS: atom_id res chain seq x y z
N MET A 1 -10.01 -30.67 -3.65
CA MET A 1 -10.53 -29.78 -4.71
C MET A 1 -9.44 -29.64 -5.78
N LYS A 2 -9.75 -29.79 -7.07
CA LYS A 2 -8.74 -29.59 -8.13
C LYS A 2 -8.74 -28.11 -8.57
N PRO A 3 -7.58 -27.44 -8.65
CA PRO A 3 -7.51 -26.06 -9.11
C PRO A 3 -7.87 -25.96 -10.60
N LYS A 4 -8.34 -24.77 -11.02
CA LYS A 4 -8.60 -24.47 -12.44
C LYS A 4 -7.32 -24.61 -13.26
N ILE A 5 -7.42 -25.15 -14.48
CA ILE A 5 -6.26 -25.45 -15.34
C ILE A 5 -5.41 -24.21 -15.62
N GLN A 6 -6.05 -23.03 -15.72
CA GLN A 6 -5.38 -21.75 -15.95
C GLN A 6 -4.38 -21.39 -14.84
N LEU A 7 -4.57 -21.89 -13.62
CA LEU A 7 -3.64 -21.64 -12.51
C LEU A 7 -2.34 -22.45 -12.65
N GLN A 8 -2.32 -23.52 -13.45
CA GLN A 8 -1.13 -24.35 -13.61
C GLN A 8 -0.03 -23.67 -14.43
N THR A 9 -0.39 -22.68 -15.24
CA THR A 9 0.54 -21.95 -16.11
C THR A 9 1.01 -20.63 -15.51
N ILE A 10 0.47 -20.22 -14.36
CA ILE A 10 0.82 -18.95 -13.71
C ILE A 10 2.00 -19.18 -12.78
N THR A 11 3.04 -18.37 -12.91
CA THR A 11 4.15 -18.34 -11.96
C THR A 11 3.61 -17.94 -10.58
N PRO A 12 3.85 -18.73 -9.52
CA PRO A 12 3.44 -18.38 -8.18
C PRO A 12 3.96 -16.99 -7.79
N TYR A 13 3.08 -16.17 -7.21
CA TYR A 13 3.48 -14.88 -6.69
C TYR A 13 4.46 -15.07 -5.53
N TYR A 14 5.63 -14.47 -5.66
CA TYR A 14 6.60 -14.41 -4.57
C TYR A 14 6.59 -12.99 -4.00
N PRO A 15 6.06 -12.78 -2.78
CA PRO A 15 6.04 -11.46 -2.17
C PRO A 15 7.47 -10.95 -1.97
N GLY A 16 7.67 -9.66 -2.20
CA GLY A 16 8.92 -9.01 -1.87
C GLY A 16 9.18 -9.03 -0.37
N LYS A 17 10.46 -9.07 0.03
CA LYS A 17 10.84 -9.00 1.44
C LYS A 17 10.53 -7.61 2.01
N THR A 18 10.00 -7.56 3.22
CA THR A 18 9.83 -6.34 3.99
C THR A 18 11.19 -5.79 4.46
N ILE A 19 11.23 -4.50 4.81
CA ILE A 19 12.43 -3.88 5.40
C ILE A 19 12.87 -4.63 6.66
N GLU A 20 11.93 -5.04 7.51
CA GLU A 20 12.22 -5.72 8.77
C GLU A 20 12.76 -7.15 8.56
N GLU A 21 12.27 -7.87 7.56
CA GLU A 21 12.83 -9.18 7.19
C GLU A 21 14.25 -9.04 6.65
N VAL A 22 14.53 -8.01 5.85
CA VAL A 22 15.88 -7.73 5.35
C VAL A 22 16.82 -7.40 6.51
N LYS A 23 16.42 -6.51 7.42
CA LYS A 23 17.20 -6.19 8.63
C LYS A 23 17.54 -7.43 9.45
N ARG A 24 16.54 -8.27 9.74
CA ARG A 24 16.74 -9.50 10.52
C ARG A 24 17.65 -10.50 9.82
N THR A 25 17.46 -10.70 8.51
CA THR A 25 18.22 -11.70 7.73
C THR A 25 19.71 -11.34 7.66
N PHE A 26 20.02 -10.05 7.53
CA PHE A 26 21.39 -9.58 7.30
C PHE A 26 22.03 -8.90 8.53
N GLY A 27 21.35 -8.87 9.68
CA GLY A 27 21.85 -8.23 10.90
C GLY A 27 22.02 -6.70 10.77
N LEU A 28 21.18 -6.05 9.97
CA LEU A 28 21.29 -4.62 9.68
C LEU A 28 20.47 -3.80 10.69
N ASN A 29 21.08 -2.75 11.23
CA ASN A 29 20.38 -1.77 12.05
C ASN A 29 19.58 -0.77 11.18
N HIS A 30 20.00 -0.58 9.93
CA HIS A 30 19.45 0.44 9.04
C HIS A 30 19.41 -0.05 7.59
N VAL A 31 18.35 0.35 6.87
CA VAL A 31 18.13 0.03 5.45
C VAL A 31 17.58 1.28 4.77
N VAL A 32 18.22 1.69 3.67
CA VAL A 32 17.68 2.72 2.77
C VAL A 32 16.90 2.01 1.67
N LYS A 33 15.59 2.21 1.62
CA LYS A 33 14.74 1.64 0.57
C LYS A 33 14.69 2.59 -0.63
N LEU A 34 15.29 2.18 -1.74
CA LEU A 34 15.26 2.89 -3.03
C LEU A 34 14.44 2.13 -4.08
N ALA A 35 13.66 1.14 -3.65
CA ALA A 35 12.77 0.36 -4.50
C ALA A 35 11.34 0.92 -4.46
N SER A 36 10.52 0.56 -5.46
CA SER A 36 9.07 0.84 -5.53
C SER A 36 8.63 2.27 -5.87
N ASN A 37 9.54 3.16 -6.28
CA ASN A 37 9.23 4.54 -6.70
C ASN A 37 8.43 5.35 -5.66
N GLU A 38 8.65 5.07 -4.38
CA GLU A 38 8.00 5.78 -3.28
C GLU A 38 8.55 7.20 -3.13
N ASN A 39 7.71 8.13 -2.67
CA ASN A 39 8.16 9.48 -2.33
C ASN A 39 8.98 9.45 -1.02
N PRO A 40 10.29 9.75 -1.04
CA PRO A 40 11.12 9.72 0.17
C PRO A 40 10.70 10.74 1.24
N TYR A 41 9.92 11.76 0.86
CA TYR A 41 9.40 12.78 1.79
C TYR A 41 8.06 12.40 2.43
N GLY A 42 7.48 11.25 2.08
CA GLY A 42 6.16 10.84 2.55
C GLY A 42 5.01 11.64 1.92
N CYS A 43 3.88 11.70 2.60
CA CYS A 43 2.71 12.48 2.17
C CYS A 43 2.73 13.91 2.74
N SER A 44 1.96 14.81 2.12
CA SER A 44 1.85 16.20 2.59
C SER A 44 1.22 16.29 3.98
N GLN A 45 1.54 17.36 4.72
CA GLN A 45 1.00 17.58 6.06
C GLN A 45 -0.54 17.64 6.08
N ASN A 46 -1.14 18.19 5.01
CA ASN A 46 -2.61 18.24 4.87
C ASN A 46 -3.21 16.82 4.84
N VAL A 47 -2.57 15.88 4.14
CA VAL A 47 -3.01 14.48 4.09
C VAL A 47 -2.91 13.83 5.47
N GLN A 48 -1.79 14.03 6.18
CA GLN A 48 -1.61 13.49 7.54
C GLN A 48 -2.72 13.98 8.49
N ASN A 49 -3.00 15.28 8.48
CA ASN A 49 -4.02 15.88 9.35
C ASN A 49 -5.42 15.32 9.07
N VAL A 50 -5.79 15.17 7.79
CA VAL A 50 -7.10 14.61 7.41
C VAL A 50 -7.20 13.13 7.82
N ILE A 51 -6.17 12.31 7.58
CA ILE A 51 -6.15 10.92 8.01
C ILE A 51 -6.39 10.80 9.53
N MET A 52 -5.67 11.60 10.31
CA MET A 52 -5.83 11.61 11.78
C MET A 52 -7.25 12.00 12.21
N SER A 53 -7.88 12.95 11.51
CA SER A 53 -9.24 13.38 11.81
C SER A 53 -10.33 12.35 11.45
N GLU A 54 -10.02 11.42 10.53
CA GLU A 54 -10.97 10.41 10.02
C GLU A 54 -10.84 9.05 10.72
N LEU A 55 -9.88 8.85 11.63
CA LEU A 55 -9.63 7.54 12.27
C LEU A 55 -10.87 6.94 12.95
N ASN A 56 -11.72 7.77 13.54
CA ASN A 56 -12.94 7.32 14.24
C ASN A 56 -14.07 6.87 13.28
N LYS A 57 -13.90 7.04 11.97
CA LYS A 57 -14.91 6.71 10.95
C LYS A 57 -14.57 5.45 10.15
N LEU A 58 -13.45 4.78 10.44
CA LEU A 58 -12.99 3.61 9.68
C LEU A 58 -13.95 2.41 9.72
N SER A 59 -14.92 2.38 10.64
CA SER A 59 -15.97 1.37 10.69
C SER A 59 -17.04 1.54 9.60
N PHE A 60 -17.12 2.71 8.98
CA PHE A 60 -18.09 2.99 7.92
C PHE A 60 -17.50 2.69 6.55
N TYR A 61 -18.33 2.14 5.67
CA TYR A 61 -17.97 2.03 4.26
C TYR A 61 -17.77 3.43 3.66
N PRO A 62 -16.79 3.61 2.76
CA PRO A 62 -16.61 4.87 2.06
C PRO A 62 -17.76 5.08 1.06
N ASP A 63 -17.85 6.30 0.52
CA ASP A 63 -18.70 6.57 -0.63
C ASP A 63 -18.33 5.65 -1.81
N SER A 64 -19.31 4.86 -2.26
CA SER A 64 -19.14 3.85 -3.32
C SER A 64 -18.76 4.43 -4.68
N GLN A 65 -19.14 5.69 -4.96
CA GLN A 65 -18.85 6.34 -6.23
C GLN A 65 -17.57 7.17 -6.19
N ALA A 66 -17.09 7.51 -4.98
CA ALA A 66 -16.00 8.43 -4.74
C ALA A 66 -16.24 9.81 -5.39
N ASP A 67 -17.47 10.33 -5.29
CA ASP A 67 -17.96 11.53 -5.98
C ASP A 67 -17.04 12.72 -5.68
N ARG A 68 -16.75 12.95 -4.40
CA ARG A 68 -15.86 14.03 -3.94
C ARG A 68 -14.45 13.96 -4.52
N LEU A 69 -13.93 12.75 -4.76
CA LEU A 69 -12.61 12.57 -5.36
C LEU A 69 -12.68 12.88 -6.86
N ARG A 70 -13.69 12.37 -7.56
CA ARG A 70 -13.87 12.57 -9.00
C ARG A 70 -14.05 14.04 -9.36
N GLU A 71 -14.81 14.80 -8.57
CA GLU A 71 -14.99 16.24 -8.77
C GLU A 71 -13.66 17.04 -8.67
N LYS A 72 -12.66 16.53 -7.96
CA LYS A 72 -11.37 17.20 -7.75
C LYS A 72 -10.29 16.77 -8.73
N LEU A 73 -10.43 15.61 -9.35
CA LEU A 73 -9.47 15.13 -10.33
C LEU A 73 -9.73 15.80 -11.69
N PRO A 74 -8.68 16.16 -12.43
CA PRO A 74 -8.84 16.63 -13.80
C PRO A 74 -9.42 15.51 -14.70
N HIS A 75 -10.20 15.91 -15.71
CA HIS A 75 -10.71 15.03 -16.74
C HIS A 75 -9.61 14.52 -17.68
#